data_AF-A0A2T5M824-F1
#
_entry.id   AF-A0A2T5M824-F1
#
_cell.length_a   1.000
_cell.length_b   1.000
_cell.length_c   1.000
_cell.angle_alpha   90.00
_cell.angle_beta   90.00
_cell.angle_gamma   90.00
#
_symmetry.space_group_name_H-M   'P 1'
#
loop_
_entity.id
_entity.type
_entity.pdbx_description
1 polymer ?
#
loop_
_entity_poly.entity_id
_entity_poly.type
_entity_poly.pdbx_seq_one_letter_code
_entity_poly.pdbx_strand_id
1 'polypeptide(L)'
;MPTKDTKAASGPHSTYADQEITGQSALPISRIKKIIQLDEDIVQCSSNATFLVAMATELFIQYLTEQGHNVVKSERKPRKTIQYKDLATAVSRIDNLEFLADVIPKTTTYKQFKEKRAKETAKEAEVEKGQRTLNGAAPASAGDAVSETEKRIKAQAGEEKKILPHPHPLSSSKTPLPRRLNGRCPLQLIRNCSLAMSLSAASTSLLRACARQQLSPSSRAVVTSCQRNSSSFDSPFASKDSTLKIPDFSKYSSKKSPRSNQVFSYFMAGSLGLASAVGAKATVQDFLVNMSASADVLAQAKVEIGLASIPEGKNVIIKWRGKPVFIRHRTQGEITEAQDIDWKTLRDPQSDEERVQKPEWLVMLGVCTHLGCVPIGESGDFGGWFCPCHGSHYDISGRIRKGPAPLNLEVPQYNFPDEDTLVIG
;
A
#
# COMPACT_ATOMS: atom_id res chain seq x y z
N MET A 1 -53.83 15.18 -53.69
CA MET A 1 -52.74 15.26 -52.69
C MET A 1 -53.37 15.30 -51.30
N PRO A 2 -53.04 14.34 -50.44
CA PRO A 2 -52.89 14.65 -49.03
C PRO A 2 -51.56 14.11 -48.48
N THR A 3 -51.02 14.86 -47.53
CA THR A 3 -49.70 14.83 -46.94
C THR A 3 -49.44 13.57 -46.12
N LYS A 4 -48.31 12.90 -46.35
CA LYS A 4 -47.79 11.85 -45.47
C LYS A 4 -47.17 12.51 -44.24
N ASP A 5 -47.79 12.30 -43.08
CA ASP A 5 -47.18 12.59 -41.79
C ASP A 5 -45.98 11.65 -41.57
N THR A 6 -44.79 12.23 -41.58
CA THR A 6 -43.54 11.57 -41.19
C THR A 6 -43.57 11.28 -39.69
N LYS A 7 -43.88 10.04 -39.33
CA LYS A 7 -43.72 9.51 -37.97
C LYS A 7 -42.22 9.41 -37.67
N ALA A 8 -41.72 10.35 -36.87
CA ALA A 8 -40.36 10.30 -36.35
C ALA A 8 -40.15 8.99 -35.57
N ALA A 9 -39.13 8.22 -35.96
CA ALA A 9 -38.72 7.01 -35.26
C ALA A 9 -38.07 7.40 -33.92
N SER A 10 -38.84 7.31 -32.84
CA SER A 10 -38.30 7.31 -31.48
C SER A 10 -37.45 6.04 -31.31
N GLY A 11 -36.18 6.21 -30.92
CA GLY A 11 -35.27 5.13 -30.56
C GLY A 11 -35.80 4.25 -29.43
N PRO A 12 -35.13 3.13 -29.11
CA PRO A 12 -35.65 2.15 -28.18
C PRO A 12 -35.77 2.78 -26.79
N HIS A 13 -37.02 3.07 -26.39
CA HIS A 13 -37.36 3.44 -25.03
C HIS A 13 -36.99 2.27 -24.12
N SER A 14 -36.00 2.53 -23.26
CA SER A 14 -35.72 1.87 -21.99
C SER A 14 -37.00 1.32 -21.34
N THR A 15 -37.22 0.01 -21.45
CA THR A 15 -38.28 -0.73 -20.77
C THR A 15 -37.82 -1.07 -19.35
N TYR A 16 -37.75 -0.07 -18.47
CA TYR A 16 -37.64 -0.26 -17.01
C TYR A 16 -38.91 0.24 -16.29
N ALA A 17 -40.04 0.29 -17.01
CA ALA A 17 -41.33 0.62 -16.42
C ALA A 17 -42.00 -0.66 -15.88
N ASP A 18 -42.42 -0.60 -14.62
CA ASP A 18 -43.22 -1.57 -13.85
C ASP A 18 -42.52 -2.73 -13.14
N GLN A 19 -41.46 -2.47 -12.37
CA GLN A 19 -41.15 -3.29 -11.19
C GLN A 19 -41.59 -2.55 -9.92
N GLU A 20 -42.57 -3.11 -9.20
CA GLU A 20 -42.98 -2.62 -7.88
C GLU A 20 -41.77 -2.57 -6.96
N ILE A 21 -41.51 -1.41 -6.34
CA ILE A 21 -40.40 -1.22 -5.40
C ILE A 21 -40.79 -1.92 -4.09
N THR A 22 -40.48 -3.20 -3.98
CA THR A 22 -40.82 -4.06 -2.83
C THR A 22 -39.94 -3.79 -1.61
N GLY A 23 -38.86 -3.01 -1.74
CA GLY A 23 -37.93 -2.69 -0.65
C GLY A 23 -37.13 -3.89 -0.14
N GLN A 24 -37.13 -5.01 -0.87
CA GLN A 24 -36.46 -6.26 -0.52
C GLN A 24 -35.62 -6.73 -1.71
N SER A 25 -34.42 -7.24 -1.45
CA SER A 25 -33.57 -7.88 -2.48
C SER A 25 -34.07 -9.31 -2.74
N ALA A 26 -34.10 -9.74 -3.99
CA ALA A 26 -34.34 -11.12 -4.37
C ALA A 26 -33.21 -12.05 -3.90
N LEU A 27 -31.99 -11.51 -3.78
CA LEU A 27 -30.83 -12.26 -3.27
C LEU A 27 -30.82 -12.32 -1.72
N PRO A 28 -30.45 -13.48 -1.12
CA PRO A 28 -30.43 -13.64 0.32
C PRO A 28 -29.27 -12.87 0.98
N ILE A 29 -29.59 -11.78 1.67
CA ILE A 29 -28.65 -10.88 2.37
C ILE A 29 -27.69 -11.64 3.30
N SER A 30 -28.17 -12.70 3.98
CA SER A 30 -27.36 -13.51 4.88
C SER A 30 -26.22 -14.26 4.18
N ARG A 31 -26.41 -14.68 2.91
CA ARG A 31 -25.32 -15.30 2.13
C ARG A 31 -24.34 -14.24 1.63
N ILE A 32 -24.84 -13.09 1.19
CA ILE A 32 -24.01 -11.97 0.71
C ILE A 32 -23.05 -11.52 1.82
N LYS A 33 -23.56 -11.35 3.04
CA LYS A 33 -22.72 -10.97 4.19
C LYS A 33 -21.60 -11.98 4.47
N LYS A 34 -21.86 -13.28 4.30
CA LYS A 34 -20.83 -14.31 4.44
C LYS A 34 -19.79 -14.25 3.33
N ILE A 35 -20.20 -13.95 2.10
CA ILE A 35 -19.29 -13.80 0.96
C ILE A 35 -18.39 -12.57 1.15
N ILE A 36 -18.95 -11.44 1.61
CA ILE A 36 -18.18 -10.21 1.90
C ILE A 36 -17.13 -10.47 2.98
N GLN A 37 -17.42 -11.33 3.97
CA GLN A 37 -16.50 -11.68 5.06
C GLN A 37 -15.39 -12.66 4.65
N LEU A 38 -15.42 -13.22 3.43
CA LEU A 38 -14.31 -14.04 2.92
C LEU A 38 -13.13 -13.19 2.42
N ASP A 39 -13.36 -11.90 2.19
CA ASP A 39 -12.33 -10.95 1.78
C ASP A 39 -11.56 -10.45 3.00
N GLU A 40 -10.25 -10.76 3.07
CA GLU A 40 -9.39 -10.43 4.21
C GLU A 40 -9.21 -8.91 4.37
N ASP A 41 -9.41 -8.13 3.29
CA ASP A 41 -9.26 -6.68 3.29
C ASP A 41 -10.49 -5.95 3.90
N ILE A 42 -11.62 -6.65 4.08
CA ILE A 42 -12.88 -6.07 4.57
C ILE A 42 -13.10 -6.40 6.05
N VAL A 43 -12.69 -5.48 6.93
CA VAL A 43 -12.81 -5.67 8.40
C VAL A 43 -14.27 -5.61 8.88
N GLN A 44 -15.09 -4.68 8.37
CA GLN A 44 -16.51 -4.52 8.75
C GLN A 44 -17.36 -3.93 7.60
N CYS A 45 -18.54 -4.50 7.35
CA CYS A 45 -19.50 -4.02 6.35
C CYS A 45 -20.85 -3.65 7.01
N SER A 46 -21.37 -2.45 6.70
CA SER A 46 -22.66 -1.99 7.23
C SER A 46 -23.84 -2.73 6.59
N SER A 47 -24.98 -2.81 7.28
CA SER A 47 -26.20 -3.43 6.75
C SER A 47 -26.69 -2.75 5.47
N ASN A 48 -26.61 -1.42 5.42
CA ASN A 48 -27.01 -0.63 4.26
C ASN A 48 -26.08 -0.88 3.07
N ALA A 49 -24.77 -1.00 3.30
CA ALA A 49 -23.82 -1.37 2.25
C ALA A 49 -24.09 -2.79 1.72
N THR A 50 -24.39 -3.74 2.61
CA THR A 50 -24.75 -5.12 2.21
C THR A 50 -25.99 -5.13 1.31
N PHE A 51 -26.99 -4.30 1.61
CA PHE A 51 -28.20 -4.15 0.79
C PHE A 51 -27.91 -3.53 -0.58
N LEU A 52 -27.10 -2.48 -0.64
CA LEU A 52 -26.71 -1.86 -1.92
C LEU A 52 -25.92 -2.83 -2.80
N VAL A 53 -25.04 -3.64 -2.21
CA VAL A 53 -24.32 -4.70 -2.93
C VAL A 53 -25.29 -5.75 -3.47
N ALA A 54 -26.33 -6.12 -2.71
CA ALA A 54 -27.38 -7.02 -3.18
C ALA A 54 -28.11 -6.44 -4.42
N MET A 55 -28.54 -5.18 -4.36
CA MET A 55 -29.20 -4.53 -5.50
C MET A 55 -28.28 -4.38 -6.72
N ALA A 56 -27.02 -4.00 -6.50
CA ALA A 56 -26.04 -3.87 -7.57
C ALA A 56 -25.76 -5.21 -8.25
N THR A 57 -25.67 -6.29 -7.48
CA THR A 57 -25.47 -7.64 -8.04
C THR A 57 -26.68 -8.12 -8.83
N GLU A 58 -27.90 -7.77 -8.44
CA GLU A 58 -29.11 -8.06 -9.22
C GLU A 58 -29.12 -7.32 -10.57
N LEU A 59 -28.86 -6.00 -10.55
CA LEU A 59 -28.75 -5.19 -11.77
C LEU A 59 -27.64 -5.71 -12.69
N PHE A 60 -26.52 -6.11 -12.11
CA PHE A 60 -25.42 -6.70 -12.86
C PHE A 60 -25.78 -8.04 -13.51
N ILE A 61 -26.47 -8.94 -12.80
CA ILE A 61 -26.93 -10.22 -13.36
C ILE A 61 -27.91 -9.98 -14.52
N GLN A 62 -28.82 -9.03 -14.37
CA GLN A 62 -29.74 -8.64 -15.46
C GLN A 62 -28.97 -8.13 -16.68
N TYR A 63 -28.04 -7.20 -16.47
CA TYR A 63 -27.21 -6.64 -17.54
C TYR A 63 -26.39 -7.73 -18.26
N LEU A 64 -25.69 -8.59 -17.51
CA LEU A 64 -24.89 -9.68 -18.08
C LEU A 64 -25.76 -10.66 -18.90
N THR A 65 -26.97 -10.95 -18.40
CA THR A 65 -27.94 -11.81 -19.09
C THR A 65 -28.46 -11.17 -20.37
N GLU A 66 -28.75 -9.87 -20.36
CA GLU A 66 -29.18 -9.11 -21.53
C GLU A 66 -28.08 -9.06 -22.60
N GLN A 67 -26.82 -8.81 -22.20
CA GLN A 67 -25.70 -8.84 -23.14
C GLN A 67 -25.50 -10.23 -23.74
N GLY A 68 -25.60 -11.29 -22.92
CA GLY A 68 -25.60 -12.67 -23.40
C GLY A 68 -26.74 -12.95 -24.40
N HIS A 69 -27.94 -12.45 -24.11
CA HIS A 69 -29.10 -12.59 -25.00
C HIS A 69 -28.90 -11.84 -26.32
N ASN A 70 -28.32 -10.64 -26.30
CA ASN A 70 -28.01 -9.87 -27.49
C ASN A 70 -27.02 -10.60 -28.41
N VAL A 71 -26.03 -11.29 -27.82
CA VAL A 71 -25.14 -12.18 -28.59
C VAL A 71 -25.92 -13.31 -29.24
N VAL A 72 -26.81 -13.99 -28.52
CA VAL A 72 -27.66 -15.05 -29.09
C VAL A 72 -28.55 -14.53 -30.23
N LYS A 73 -29.10 -13.33 -30.09
CA LYS A 73 -29.92 -12.67 -31.11
C LYS A 73 -29.12 -12.30 -32.35
N SER A 74 -27.81 -12.05 -32.20
CA SER A 74 -26.89 -11.77 -33.31
C SER A 74 -26.45 -13.02 -34.09
N GLU A 75 -26.64 -14.23 -33.54
CA GLU A 75 -26.30 -15.46 -34.24
C GLU A 75 -27.28 -15.75 -35.39
N ARG A 76 -26.79 -16.40 -36.46
CA ARG A 76 -27.57 -16.73 -37.67
C ARG A 76 -28.85 -17.52 -37.39
N LYS A 77 -28.86 -18.31 -36.30
CA LYS A 77 -30.05 -19.04 -35.82
C LYS A 77 -30.29 -18.66 -34.35
N PRO A 78 -31.12 -17.63 -34.10
CA PRO A 78 -31.33 -17.14 -32.75
C PRO A 78 -32.00 -18.23 -31.91
N ARG A 79 -31.38 -18.56 -30.78
CA ARG A 79 -31.93 -19.49 -29.79
C ARG A 79 -32.72 -18.71 -28.74
N LYS A 80 -33.69 -19.38 -28.10
CA LYS A 80 -34.40 -18.83 -26.94
C LYS A 80 -33.64 -19.04 -25.62
N THR A 81 -32.64 -19.92 -25.61
CA THR A 81 -31.87 -20.30 -24.43
C THR A 81 -30.44 -19.79 -24.56
N ILE A 82 -29.97 -19.09 -23.52
CA ILE A 82 -28.59 -18.60 -23.41
C ILE A 82 -27.67 -19.76 -23.02
N GLN A 83 -26.55 -19.91 -23.72
CA GLN A 83 -25.52 -20.90 -23.40
C GLN A 83 -24.25 -20.22 -22.88
N TYR A 84 -23.39 -20.98 -22.19
CA TYR A 84 -22.12 -20.46 -21.66
C TYR A 84 -21.26 -19.78 -22.74
N LYS A 85 -21.22 -20.35 -23.95
CA LYS A 85 -20.48 -19.77 -25.09
C LYS A 85 -20.94 -18.35 -25.45
N ASP A 86 -22.21 -18.03 -25.21
CA ASP A 86 -22.80 -16.75 -25.57
C ASP A 86 -22.37 -15.68 -24.54
N LEU A 87 -22.29 -16.06 -23.26
CA LEU A 87 -21.74 -15.22 -22.19
C LEU A 87 -20.23 -14.98 -22.36
N ALA A 88 -19.46 -16.04 -22.61
CA ALA A 88 -18.01 -15.91 -22.86
C ALA A 88 -17.72 -15.04 -24.10
N THR A 89 -18.61 -15.06 -25.09
CA THR A 89 -18.51 -14.18 -26.25
C THR A 89 -18.87 -12.74 -25.90
N ALA A 90 -19.93 -12.50 -25.12
CA ALA A 90 -20.34 -11.18 -24.65
C ALA A 90 -19.24 -10.49 -23.84
N VAL A 91 -18.66 -11.21 -22.85
CA VAL A 91 -17.55 -10.73 -22.01
C VAL A 91 -16.37 -10.27 -22.84
N SER A 92 -16.04 -11.00 -23.91
CA SER A 92 -14.91 -10.65 -24.76
C SER A 92 -15.15 -9.57 -25.82
N ARG A 93 -16.41 -9.19 -26.02
CA ARG A 93 -16.80 -8.18 -27.02
C ARG A 93 -17.05 -6.82 -26.38
N ILE A 94 -17.34 -6.79 -25.08
CA ILE A 94 -17.76 -5.58 -24.36
C ILE A 94 -16.68 -5.25 -23.34
N ASP A 95 -16.00 -4.13 -23.51
CA ASP A 95 -14.90 -3.69 -22.64
C ASP A 95 -15.34 -3.56 -21.18
N ASN A 96 -16.58 -3.11 -20.93
CA ASN A 96 -17.14 -3.00 -19.57
C ASN A 96 -17.26 -4.34 -18.83
N LEU A 97 -17.22 -5.47 -19.54
CA LEU A 97 -17.27 -6.81 -18.96
C LEU A 97 -15.90 -7.49 -18.92
N GLU A 98 -14.83 -6.82 -19.35
CA GLU A 98 -13.48 -7.38 -19.44
C GLU A 98 -12.98 -7.93 -18.09
N PHE A 99 -13.38 -7.32 -16.98
CA PHE A 99 -13.05 -7.79 -15.63
C PHE A 99 -13.54 -9.23 -15.32
N LEU A 100 -14.48 -9.76 -16.11
CA LEU A 100 -14.97 -11.14 -16.01
C LEU A 100 -14.20 -12.13 -16.86
N ALA A 101 -13.18 -11.71 -17.63
CA ALA A 101 -12.45 -12.59 -18.55
C ALA A 101 -11.81 -13.79 -17.82
N ASP A 102 -11.35 -13.58 -16.59
CA ASP A 102 -10.74 -14.62 -15.76
C ASP A 102 -11.77 -15.57 -15.15
N VAL A 103 -12.98 -15.08 -14.88
CA VAL A 103 -14.09 -15.86 -14.28
C VAL A 103 -14.87 -16.63 -15.34
N ILE A 104 -15.04 -16.05 -16.53
CA ILE A 104 -15.79 -16.60 -17.66
C ILE A 104 -14.86 -16.70 -18.88
N PRO A 105 -13.89 -17.63 -18.87
CA PRO A 105 -12.96 -17.78 -19.97
C PRO A 105 -13.63 -18.32 -21.24
N LYS A 106 -13.05 -18.01 -22.41
CA LYS A 106 -13.44 -18.67 -23.66
C LYS A 106 -13.03 -20.13 -23.63
N THR A 107 -14.02 -21.02 -23.68
CA THR A 107 -13.76 -22.46 -23.82
C THR A 107 -13.02 -22.74 -25.13
N THR A 108 -11.87 -23.38 -25.02
CA THR A 108 -11.10 -23.88 -26.17
C THR A 108 -10.95 -25.39 -26.06
N THR A 109 -10.76 -26.08 -27.19
CA THR A 109 -10.55 -27.54 -27.14
C THR A 109 -9.21 -27.85 -26.47
N TYR A 110 -9.13 -28.96 -25.72
CA TYR A 110 -7.90 -29.34 -25.00
C TYR A 110 -6.67 -29.42 -25.91
N LYS A 111 -6.85 -29.85 -27.17
CA LYS A 111 -5.79 -29.87 -28.19
C LYS A 111 -5.26 -28.47 -28.49
N GLN A 112 -6.16 -27.50 -28.71
CA GLN A 112 -5.79 -26.10 -28.95
C GLN A 112 -5.19 -25.46 -27.71
N PHE A 113 -5.65 -25.81 -26.51
CA PHE A 113 -5.05 -25.35 -25.27
C PHE A 113 -3.62 -25.87 -25.10
N LYS A 114 -3.36 -27.16 -25.39
CA LYS A 114 -2.03 -27.75 -25.36
C LYS A 114 -1.10 -27.10 -26.38
N GLU A 115 -1.58 -26.83 -27.59
CA GLU A 115 -0.82 -26.14 -28.64
C GLU A 115 -0.56 -24.66 -28.30
N LYS A 116 -1.54 -23.95 -27.71
CA LYS A 116 -1.35 -22.57 -27.23
C LYS A 116 -0.37 -22.51 -26.07
N ARG A 117 -0.52 -23.40 -25.08
CA ARG A 117 0.39 -23.50 -23.95
C ARG A 117 1.80 -23.87 -24.41
N ALA A 118 1.96 -24.75 -25.40
CA ALA A 118 3.26 -25.08 -26.00
C ALA A 118 3.88 -23.87 -26.72
N LYS A 119 3.06 -23.03 -27.38
CA LYS A 119 3.50 -21.78 -27.99
C LYS A 119 3.81 -20.69 -26.96
N GLU A 120 3.04 -20.60 -25.88
CA GLU A 120 3.27 -19.70 -24.75
C GLU A 120 4.53 -20.11 -24.01
N THR A 121 4.74 -21.39 -23.70
CA THR A 121 6.02 -21.87 -23.12
C THR A 121 7.21 -21.68 -24.06
N ALA A 122 7.02 -21.79 -25.39
CA ALA A 122 8.08 -21.46 -26.34
C ALA A 122 8.39 -19.94 -26.34
N LYS A 123 7.37 -19.08 -26.20
CA LYS A 123 7.53 -17.63 -26.09
C LYS A 123 8.08 -17.20 -24.72
N GLU A 124 7.64 -17.83 -23.65
CA GLU A 124 8.13 -17.63 -22.28
C GLU A 124 9.57 -18.13 -22.18
N ALA A 125 9.96 -19.22 -22.85
CA ALA A 125 11.37 -19.62 -22.94
C ALA A 125 12.23 -18.64 -23.77
N GLU A 126 11.63 -17.88 -24.69
CA GLU A 126 12.29 -16.74 -25.34
C GLU A 126 12.36 -15.50 -24.42
N VAL A 127 11.38 -15.28 -23.54
CA VAL A 127 11.29 -14.11 -22.62
C VAL A 127 12.01 -14.32 -21.28
N GLU A 128 12.07 -15.54 -20.74
CA GLU A 128 12.76 -15.94 -19.50
C GLU A 128 14.29 -15.84 -19.64
N LYS A 129 14.80 -15.83 -20.88
CA LYS A 129 16.17 -15.39 -21.15
C LYS A 129 16.42 -13.92 -20.75
N GLY A 130 15.36 -13.12 -20.58
CA GLY A 130 15.37 -11.68 -20.34
C GLY A 130 15.02 -11.19 -18.93
N GLN A 131 14.56 -12.03 -17.99
CA GLN A 131 14.29 -11.57 -16.62
C GLN A 131 14.47 -12.68 -15.58
N ARG A 132 15.30 -12.45 -14.57
CA ARG A 132 15.59 -13.40 -13.48
C ARG A 132 15.50 -12.69 -12.13
N THR A 133 14.78 -13.26 -11.17
CA THR A 133 14.86 -12.92 -9.74
C THR A 133 15.21 -14.18 -8.94
N LEU A 134 16.00 -13.99 -7.89
CA LEU A 134 16.84 -14.96 -7.20
C LEU A 134 16.12 -16.13 -6.51
N ASN A 135 16.57 -17.36 -6.83
CA ASN A 135 17.17 -18.26 -5.85
C ASN A 135 18.14 -19.20 -6.57
N GLY A 136 19.43 -19.01 -6.31
CA GLY A 136 20.53 -19.76 -6.91
C GLY A 136 20.61 -21.21 -6.42
N ALA A 137 19.72 -22.05 -6.92
CA ALA A 137 19.92 -23.49 -6.97
C ALA A 137 19.65 -23.95 -8.41
N ALA A 138 20.70 -24.39 -9.10
CA ALA A 138 20.56 -25.03 -10.39
C ALA A 138 19.65 -26.27 -10.24
N PRO A 139 18.60 -26.45 -11.04
CA PRO A 139 17.98 -27.76 -11.12
C PRO A 139 19.00 -28.67 -11.79
N ALA A 140 19.41 -29.71 -11.06
CA ALA A 140 20.13 -30.84 -11.64
C ALA A 140 19.40 -31.26 -12.94
N SER A 141 20.21 -31.49 -13.98
CA SER A 141 19.80 -31.94 -15.31
C SER A 141 18.55 -32.82 -15.29
N ALA A 142 17.41 -32.25 -15.70
CA ALA A 142 16.16 -32.97 -15.87
C ALA A 142 16.18 -33.78 -17.18
N GLY A 143 17.02 -34.82 -17.20
CA GLY A 143 17.05 -35.85 -18.24
C GLY A 143 16.21 -37.09 -17.90
N ASP A 144 15.82 -37.30 -16.63
CA ASP A 144 15.33 -38.60 -16.17
C ASP A 144 14.09 -38.57 -15.25
N ALA A 145 13.22 -37.56 -15.36
CA ALA A 145 12.04 -37.43 -14.48
C ALA A 145 10.67 -37.53 -15.20
N VAL A 146 10.65 -38.05 -16.44
CA VAL A 146 9.40 -38.27 -17.21
C VAL A 146 8.93 -39.72 -17.16
N SER A 147 9.75 -40.67 -16.69
CA SER A 147 9.41 -42.10 -16.67
C SER A 147 8.73 -42.59 -15.39
N GLU A 148 8.75 -41.80 -14.30
CA GLU A 148 8.29 -42.25 -12.97
C GLU A 148 6.92 -41.66 -12.55
N THR A 149 6.60 -40.45 -13.02
CA THR A 149 5.26 -39.83 -12.86
C THR A 149 4.21 -40.42 -13.80
N GLU A 150 4.62 -40.96 -14.95
CA GLU A 150 3.72 -41.66 -15.87
C GLU A 150 3.27 -43.03 -15.32
N LYS A 151 4.07 -43.65 -14.45
CA LYS A 151 3.73 -44.89 -13.74
C LYS A 151 2.75 -44.67 -12.58
N ARG A 152 2.77 -43.50 -11.95
CA ARG A 152 1.91 -43.19 -10.79
C ARG A 152 0.48 -42.77 -11.18
N ILE A 153 0.32 -42.13 -12.34
CA ILE A 153 -1.00 -41.74 -12.86
C ILE A 153 -1.73 -42.92 -13.53
N LYS A 154 -0.99 -43.87 -14.15
CA LYS A 154 -1.59 -45.10 -14.71
C LYS A 154 -2.03 -46.11 -13.64
N ALA A 155 -1.53 -46.02 -12.41
CA ALA A 155 -1.93 -46.88 -11.29
C ALA A 155 -3.24 -46.44 -10.60
N GLN A 156 -3.69 -45.19 -10.79
CA GLN A 156 -4.92 -44.66 -10.17
C GLN A 156 -6.14 -44.63 -11.11
N ALA A 157 -5.97 -44.98 -12.39
CA ALA A 157 -7.08 -45.11 -13.34
C ALA A 157 -7.68 -46.53 -13.39
N GLY A 158 -7.22 -47.42 -12.52
CA GLY A 158 -7.51 -48.85 -12.57
C GLY A 158 -8.42 -49.38 -11.47
N GLU A 159 -9.10 -48.57 -10.65
CA GLU A 159 -10.03 -49.13 -9.65
C GLU A 159 -11.04 -48.11 -9.15
N GLU A 160 -12.15 -47.90 -9.88
CA GLU A 160 -13.39 -47.44 -9.26
C GLU A 160 -14.61 -47.74 -10.16
N LYS A 161 -14.99 -49.02 -10.20
CA LYS A 161 -16.41 -49.35 -10.23
C LYS A 161 -16.83 -49.65 -8.80
N LYS A 162 -17.90 -48.97 -8.38
CA LYS A 162 -18.92 -49.37 -7.39
C LYS A 162 -18.84 -48.66 -6.02
N ILE A 163 -19.99 -48.04 -5.70
CA ILE A 163 -20.64 -47.87 -4.37
C ILE A 163 -20.47 -46.49 -3.67
N LEU A 164 -21.59 -45.77 -3.61
CA LEU A 164 -21.94 -44.66 -2.70
C LEU A 164 -22.00 -45.15 -1.23
N PRO A 165 -21.75 -44.32 -0.17
CA PRO A 165 -22.89 -43.73 0.56
C PRO A 165 -22.63 -42.40 1.34
N HIS A 166 -23.72 -41.96 1.96
CA HIS A 166 -24.07 -40.81 2.84
C HIS A 166 -23.30 -40.64 4.20
N PRO A 167 -23.62 -39.63 5.06
CA PRO A 167 -22.64 -38.86 5.89
C PRO A 167 -22.60 -39.11 7.44
N HIS A 168 -21.61 -38.45 8.08
CA HIS A 168 -21.37 -38.12 9.52
C HIS A 168 -20.74 -39.22 10.43
N PRO A 169 -20.14 -38.92 11.64
CA PRO A 169 -19.66 -37.67 12.28
C PRO A 169 -18.26 -37.73 12.98
N LEU A 170 -17.85 -36.58 13.53
CA LEU A 170 -16.88 -36.27 14.61
C LEU A 170 -16.22 -37.42 15.42
N SER A 171 -14.89 -37.36 15.58
CA SER A 171 -14.20 -37.78 16.82
C SER A 171 -12.79 -37.18 16.92
N SER A 172 -12.43 -36.86 18.17
CA SER A 172 -11.27 -36.17 18.70
C SER A 172 -9.96 -36.98 18.73
N SER A 173 -8.81 -36.30 18.62
CA SER A 173 -7.61 -36.70 19.38
C SER A 173 -6.62 -35.55 19.61
N LYS A 174 -6.16 -35.50 20.88
CA LYS A 174 -5.34 -34.52 21.61
C LYS A 174 -3.86 -34.38 21.14
N THR A 175 -3.38 -33.11 21.11
CA THR A 175 -2.08 -32.54 21.61
C THR A 175 -0.72 -33.10 21.11
N PRO A 176 0.44 -32.40 21.27
CA PRO A 176 0.74 -31.21 22.11
C PRO A 176 1.55 -30.06 21.48
N LEU A 177 1.49 -28.92 22.18
CA LEU A 177 2.29 -27.69 22.01
C LEU A 177 3.76 -27.87 22.48
N PRO A 178 4.75 -27.15 21.91
CA PRO A 178 6.06 -27.04 22.52
C PRO A 178 6.13 -25.94 23.59
N ARG A 179 6.88 -26.25 24.65
CA ARG A 179 7.08 -25.49 25.90
C ARG A 179 8.05 -24.32 25.74
N ARG A 180 7.79 -23.29 26.56
CA ARG A 180 8.75 -22.30 27.07
C ARG A 180 9.97 -22.98 27.68
N LEU A 181 11.16 -22.47 27.38
CA LEU A 181 12.36 -22.65 28.20
C LEU A 181 13.04 -21.29 28.43
N ASN A 182 13.17 -20.96 29.72
CA ASN A 182 14.06 -19.93 30.24
C ASN A 182 15.52 -20.37 30.02
N GLY A 183 16.36 -19.46 29.54
CA GLY A 183 17.81 -19.63 29.50
C GLY A 183 18.48 -18.26 29.44
N ARG A 184 19.29 -17.97 30.45
CA ARG A 184 20.06 -16.74 30.67
C ARG A 184 21.38 -16.73 29.87
N CYS A 185 21.97 -15.52 29.85
CA CYS A 185 23.40 -15.17 29.68
C CYS A 185 23.92 -14.99 28.24
N PRO A 186 25.00 -14.22 27.98
CA PRO A 186 25.80 -13.35 28.89
C PRO A 186 26.13 -11.93 28.34
N LEU A 187 26.56 -11.06 29.26
CA LEU A 187 27.37 -9.85 29.02
C LEU A 187 28.81 -10.20 28.57
N GLN A 188 29.38 -9.43 27.64
CA GLN A 188 30.71 -8.77 27.68
C GLN A 188 30.90 -7.99 26.35
N LEU A 189 31.06 -6.66 26.34
CA LEU A 189 32.20 -5.81 26.73
C LEU A 189 33.26 -5.69 25.62
N ILE A 190 33.35 -4.48 25.02
CA ILE A 190 34.54 -3.66 24.64
C ILE A 190 33.91 -2.30 24.23
N ARG A 191 34.09 -1.12 24.83
CA ARG A 191 35.15 -0.39 25.57
C ARG A 191 35.82 0.68 24.69
N ASN A 192 35.81 1.91 25.24
CA ASN A 192 36.52 3.17 24.91
C ASN A 192 35.73 4.19 24.07
N CYS A 193 35.68 5.50 24.38
CA CYS A 193 36.34 6.29 25.43
C CYS A 193 35.67 7.69 25.55
N SER A 194 35.73 8.24 26.76
CA SER A 194 35.91 9.66 27.11
C SER A 194 34.92 10.73 26.62
N LEU A 195 34.05 11.20 27.53
CA LEU A 195 34.25 12.49 28.19
C LEU A 195 33.26 12.64 29.36
N ALA A 196 33.79 12.77 30.58
CA ALA A 196 33.04 13.16 31.76
C ALA A 196 33.11 14.69 31.92
N MET A 197 32.03 15.23 32.49
CA MET A 197 31.98 16.49 33.25
C MET A 197 32.23 17.81 32.50
N SER A 198 31.15 18.54 32.22
CA SER A 198 31.15 20.01 32.34
C SER A 198 29.74 20.54 32.62
N LEU A 199 29.56 21.04 33.85
CA LEU A 199 28.83 22.25 34.23
C LEU A 199 27.42 22.52 33.68
N SER A 200 26.47 22.48 34.62
CA SER A 200 25.45 23.51 34.85
C SER A 200 25.79 24.90 34.26
N ALA A 201 25.12 25.29 33.18
CA ALA A 201 24.70 26.67 32.90
C ALA A 201 23.84 26.72 31.62
N ALA A 202 22.81 27.57 31.67
CA ALA A 202 22.01 28.07 30.54
C ALA A 202 20.97 27.12 29.94
N SER A 203 19.70 27.46 29.69
CA SER A 203 18.86 28.65 29.92
C SER A 203 17.44 28.19 29.52
N THR A 204 16.41 28.32 30.35
CA THR A 204 15.47 29.44 30.30
C THR A 204 15.30 30.08 28.90
N SER A 205 14.58 29.42 28.01
CA SER A 205 13.97 30.04 26.83
C SER A 205 13.11 29.00 26.12
N LEU A 206 11.83 28.85 26.50
CA LEU A 206 10.74 28.29 25.66
C LEU A 206 9.35 28.26 26.36
N LEU A 207 9.05 29.18 27.30
CA LEU A 207 7.72 29.31 27.90
C LEU A 207 7.16 30.74 27.78
N ARG A 208 7.26 31.33 26.58
CA ARG A 208 6.70 32.66 26.30
C ARG A 208 6.05 32.72 24.91
N ALA A 209 5.12 31.82 24.62
CA ALA A 209 4.25 31.93 23.45
C ALA A 209 3.00 31.06 23.62
N CYS A 210 2.02 31.58 24.37
CA CYS A 210 0.57 31.29 24.32
C CYS A 210 -0.04 32.10 25.49
N ALA A 211 -0.16 33.42 25.33
CA ALA A 211 -1.41 34.08 24.94
C ALA A 211 -2.52 33.81 25.99
N ARG A 212 -2.72 34.75 26.92
CA ARG A 212 -3.76 35.78 26.79
C ARG A 212 -5.14 35.16 26.52
N GLN A 213 -5.81 34.76 27.58
CA GLN A 213 -7.23 35.07 27.73
C GLN A 213 -7.41 35.77 29.07
N GLN A 214 -7.92 36.98 28.99
CA GLN A 214 -8.24 37.85 30.12
C GLN A 214 -9.40 37.26 30.90
N LEU A 215 -9.20 37.02 32.21
CA LEU A 215 -10.23 37.17 33.21
C LEU A 215 -9.63 37.93 34.40
N SER A 216 -10.38 38.93 34.86
CA SER A 216 -10.07 39.99 35.82
C SER A 216 -9.48 39.51 37.16
N PRO A 217 -8.50 40.24 37.75
CA PRO A 217 -8.06 40.00 39.12
C PRO A 217 -8.90 40.84 40.08
N SER A 218 -9.83 40.22 40.81
CA SER A 218 -10.40 40.87 41.98
C SER A 218 -9.54 40.55 43.21
N SER A 219 -8.89 41.59 43.72
CA SER A 219 -8.55 41.79 45.14
C SER A 219 -7.54 40.82 45.79
N ARG A 220 -6.28 41.27 45.84
CA ARG A 220 -5.31 40.85 46.86
C ARG A 220 -5.84 41.25 48.25
N ALA A 221 -6.07 40.27 49.13
CA ALA A 221 -6.13 40.51 50.56
C ALA A 221 -4.76 40.21 51.16
N VAL A 222 -4.09 41.25 51.67
CA VAL A 222 -2.93 41.15 52.56
C VAL A 222 -3.44 40.52 53.86
N VAL A 223 -3.01 39.29 54.15
CA VAL A 223 -3.28 38.68 55.45
C VAL A 223 -2.13 39.03 56.38
N THR A 224 -2.34 40.08 57.16
CA THR A 224 -1.57 40.38 58.37
C THR A 224 -1.63 39.16 59.30
N SER A 225 -0.47 38.65 59.68
CA SER A 225 -0.36 37.56 60.66
C SER A 225 -0.76 38.07 62.05
N CYS A 226 -2.05 37.97 62.38
CA CYS A 226 -2.52 38.12 63.75
C CYS A 226 -2.40 36.76 64.45
N GLN A 227 -1.32 36.57 65.20
CA GLN A 227 -1.19 35.48 66.15
C GLN A 227 -2.17 35.74 67.32
N ARG A 228 -3.45 35.35 67.14
CA ARG A 228 -4.45 35.38 68.21
C ARG A 228 -4.40 34.05 68.95
N ASN A 229 -3.87 34.05 70.16
CA ASN A 229 -4.29 33.09 71.18
C ASN A 229 -5.77 33.36 71.45
N SER A 230 -6.65 32.61 70.80
CA SER A 230 -8.09 32.67 71.06
C SER A 230 -8.39 31.88 72.34
N SER A 231 -8.46 32.58 73.47
CA SER A 231 -9.25 32.08 74.60
C SER A 231 -10.72 32.07 74.17
N SER A 232 -11.31 30.89 74.16
CA SER A 232 -12.74 30.67 73.89
C SER A 232 -13.55 31.25 75.06
N PHE A 233 -14.21 32.39 74.87
CA PHE A 233 -15.21 32.89 75.82
C PHE A 233 -16.57 32.26 75.47
N ASP A 234 -17.09 31.43 76.38
CA ASP A 234 -18.40 30.78 76.24
C ASP A 234 -19.47 31.65 76.92
N SER A 235 -20.42 32.17 76.15
CA SER A 235 -21.55 32.95 76.69
C SER A 235 -22.73 32.03 77.01
N PRO A 236 -23.37 32.12 78.20
CA PRO A 236 -24.41 31.17 78.62
C PRO A 236 -25.82 31.45 78.03
N PHE A 237 -25.97 32.49 77.21
CA PHE A 237 -27.28 32.94 76.70
C PHE A 237 -27.43 32.94 75.18
N ALA A 238 -26.47 32.41 74.42
CA ALA A 238 -26.54 32.36 72.95
C ALA A 238 -26.78 30.93 72.45
N SER A 239 -27.66 30.80 71.47
CA SER A 239 -28.00 29.58 70.71
C SER A 239 -26.83 28.59 70.58
N LYS A 240 -27.07 27.31 70.91
CA LYS A 240 -26.08 26.23 71.01
C LYS A 240 -25.33 25.88 69.73
N ASP A 241 -25.67 26.48 68.59
CA ASP A 241 -25.00 26.21 67.31
C ASP A 241 -24.08 27.37 66.94
N SER A 242 -22.96 27.49 67.66
CA SER A 242 -21.85 28.36 67.24
C SER A 242 -21.17 27.74 66.02
N THR A 243 -21.51 28.23 64.83
CA THR A 243 -20.83 27.85 63.57
C THR A 243 -19.36 28.31 63.53
N LEU A 244 -18.92 29.08 64.52
CA LEU A 244 -17.55 29.59 64.63
C LEU A 244 -16.59 28.57 65.29
N LYS A 245 -17.09 27.47 65.88
CA LYS A 245 -16.25 26.42 66.47
C LYS A 245 -15.87 25.39 65.41
N ILE A 246 -14.66 25.50 64.88
CA ILE A 246 -14.12 24.58 63.88
C ILE A 246 -13.96 23.18 64.53
N PRO A 247 -14.52 22.12 63.92
CA PRO A 247 -14.31 20.74 64.39
C PRO A 247 -12.83 20.35 64.40
N ASP A 248 -12.44 19.41 65.27
CA ASP A 248 -11.05 18.96 65.31
C ASP A 248 -10.70 18.09 64.10
N PHE A 249 -9.77 18.56 63.27
CA PHE A 249 -9.24 17.86 62.10
C PHE A 249 -7.85 17.25 62.35
N SER A 250 -7.39 17.16 63.60
CA SER A 250 -6.09 16.60 63.97
C SER A 250 -5.84 15.19 63.40
N LYS A 251 -6.89 14.37 63.27
CA LYS A 251 -6.84 13.03 62.64
C LYS A 251 -6.47 13.07 61.15
N TYR A 252 -6.84 14.13 60.43
CA TYR A 252 -6.64 14.29 58.99
C TYR A 252 -5.48 15.25 58.65
N SER A 253 -5.08 16.09 59.61
CA SER A 253 -3.97 17.02 59.44
C SER A 253 -2.63 16.27 59.46
N SER A 254 -1.78 16.53 58.47
CA SER A 254 -0.42 16.03 58.47
C SER A 254 0.38 16.63 59.64
N LYS A 255 1.22 15.81 60.27
CA LYS A 255 2.22 16.27 61.25
C LYS A 255 3.54 16.77 60.63
N LYS A 256 3.71 16.61 59.31
CA LYS A 256 4.92 17.03 58.56
C LYS A 256 4.84 18.50 58.15
N SER A 257 6.00 19.10 57.87
CA SER A 257 6.06 20.49 57.40
C SER A 257 5.25 20.66 56.10
N PRO A 258 4.55 21.80 55.94
CA PRO A 258 3.68 22.02 54.78
C PRO A 258 4.44 21.92 53.45
N ARG A 259 5.69 22.37 53.42
CA ARG A 259 6.56 22.29 52.24
C ARG A 259 6.88 20.85 51.83
N SER A 260 7.09 19.94 52.79
CA SER A 260 7.37 18.51 52.48
C SER A 260 6.16 17.83 51.83
N ASN A 261 4.96 18.09 52.33
CA ASN A 261 3.74 17.52 51.75
C ASN A 261 3.43 18.10 50.37
N GLN A 262 3.68 19.39 50.16
CA GLN A 262 3.52 20.04 48.85
C GLN A 262 4.49 19.46 47.83
N VAL A 263 5.77 19.31 48.18
CA VAL A 263 6.78 18.69 47.30
C VAL A 263 6.39 17.25 46.97
N PHE A 264 5.94 16.46 47.96
CA PHE A 264 5.45 15.10 47.71
C PHE A 264 4.22 15.09 46.78
N SER A 265 3.27 15.99 46.99
CA SER A 265 2.06 16.10 46.16
C SER A 265 2.40 16.48 44.71
N TYR A 266 3.29 17.45 44.50
CA TYR A 266 3.77 17.83 43.16
C TYR A 266 4.63 16.74 42.51
N PHE A 267 5.40 16.00 43.28
CA PHE A 267 6.15 14.85 42.77
C PHE A 267 5.20 13.75 42.27
N MET A 268 4.15 13.43 43.02
CA MET A 268 3.15 12.44 42.60
C MET A 268 2.35 12.92 41.37
N ALA A 269 1.89 14.18 41.37
CA ALA A 269 1.19 14.76 40.22
C ALA A 269 2.09 14.88 38.98
N GLY A 270 3.34 15.30 39.17
CA GLY A 270 4.33 15.46 38.10
C GLY A 270 4.76 14.11 37.50
N SER A 271 4.96 13.08 38.32
CA SER A 271 5.29 11.73 37.83
C SER A 271 4.14 11.12 37.04
N LEU A 272 2.89 11.27 37.49
CA LEU A 272 1.70 10.87 36.73
C LEU A 272 1.57 11.65 35.41
N GLY A 273 1.83 12.97 35.44
CA GLY A 273 1.83 13.81 34.25
C GLY A 273 2.89 13.38 33.22
N LEU A 274 4.10 13.06 33.68
CA LEU A 274 5.16 12.53 32.83
C LEU A 274 4.77 11.19 32.18
N ALA A 275 4.26 10.25 32.98
CA ALA A 275 3.82 8.94 32.48
C ALA A 275 2.70 9.09 31.43
N SER A 276 1.75 9.99 31.70
CA SER A 276 0.65 10.29 30.78
C SER A 276 1.15 10.92 29.48
N ALA A 277 2.12 11.84 29.54
CA ALA A 277 2.71 12.47 28.36
C ALA A 277 3.47 11.46 27.49
N VAL A 278 4.20 10.51 28.09
CA VAL A 278 4.89 9.43 27.37
C VAL A 278 3.87 8.50 26.70
N GLY A 279 2.79 8.13 27.41
CA GLY A 279 1.70 7.34 26.83
C GLY A 279 1.02 8.05 25.66
N ALA A 280 0.68 9.32 25.81
CA ALA A 280 0.10 10.13 24.74
C ALA A 280 1.03 10.22 23.52
N LYS A 281 2.33 10.45 23.74
CA LYS A 281 3.32 10.46 22.64
C LYS A 281 3.35 9.11 21.91
N ALA A 282 3.42 8.00 22.64
CA ALA A 282 3.47 6.67 22.04
C ALA A 282 2.24 6.39 21.19
N THR A 283 1.03 6.67 21.72
CA THR A 283 -0.22 6.48 20.96
C THR A 283 -0.26 7.31 19.67
N VAL A 284 0.09 8.60 19.74
CA VAL A 284 0.14 9.46 18.53
C VAL A 284 1.19 8.96 17.54
N GLN A 285 2.35 8.53 18.03
CA GLN A 285 3.41 7.99 17.17
C GLN A 285 2.95 6.70 16.45
N ASP A 286 2.24 5.80 17.15
CA ASP A 286 1.73 4.58 16.55
C ASP A 286 0.72 4.87 15.43
N PHE A 287 -0.18 5.84 15.61
CA PHE A 287 -1.09 6.28 14.55
C PHE A 287 -0.34 6.88 13.35
N LEU A 288 0.70 7.67 13.60
CA LEU A 288 1.52 8.25 12.52
C LEU A 288 2.30 7.18 11.76
N VAL A 289 2.89 6.21 12.45
CA VAL A 289 3.61 5.09 11.82
C VAL A 289 2.64 4.21 11.04
N ASN A 290 1.42 4.01 11.52
CA ASN A 290 0.38 3.28 10.80
C ASN A 290 -0.05 3.96 9.48
N MET A 291 0.10 5.28 9.37
CA MET A 291 -0.14 6.03 8.13
C MET A 291 1.13 6.21 7.28
N SER A 292 2.30 5.78 7.78
CA SER A 292 3.56 5.85 7.04
C SER A 292 3.72 4.67 6.08
N ALA A 293 4.78 4.66 5.27
CA ALA A 293 5.01 3.60 4.27
C ALA A 293 5.04 2.21 4.93
N SER A 294 4.28 1.28 4.38
CA SER A 294 4.21 -0.11 4.87
C SER A 294 5.52 -0.87 4.59
N ALA A 295 5.76 -1.94 5.33
CA ALA A 295 6.98 -2.74 5.22
C ALA A 295 7.19 -3.35 3.82
N ASP A 296 6.12 -3.69 3.11
CA ASP A 296 6.20 -4.20 1.73
C ASP A 296 6.71 -3.14 0.74
N VAL A 297 6.28 -1.88 0.89
CA VAL A 297 6.80 -0.76 0.09
C VAL A 297 8.28 -0.50 0.38
N LEU A 298 8.72 -0.69 1.64
CA LEU A 298 10.13 -0.61 2.01
C LEU A 298 10.94 -1.81 1.51
N ALA A 299 10.34 -2.99 1.40
CA ALA A 299 10.99 -4.16 0.81
C ALA A 299 11.26 -3.95 -0.69
N GLN A 300 10.38 -3.23 -1.38
CA GLN A 300 10.56 -2.82 -2.79
C GLN A 300 11.55 -1.65 -2.97
N ALA A 301 12.25 -1.22 -1.92
CA ALA A 301 13.21 -0.12 -2.01
C ALA A 301 14.49 -0.50 -2.76
N LYS A 302 14.83 -1.79 -2.85
CA LYS A 302 15.98 -2.29 -3.58
C LYS A 302 15.55 -3.26 -4.66
N VAL A 303 15.99 -3.02 -5.89
CA VAL A 303 15.73 -3.91 -7.02
C VAL A 303 17.05 -4.34 -7.59
N GLU A 304 17.21 -5.65 -7.73
CA GLU A 304 18.38 -6.29 -8.33
C GLU A 304 18.04 -6.72 -9.76
N ILE A 305 18.89 -6.35 -10.72
CA ILE A 305 18.68 -6.61 -12.13
C ILE A 305 19.92 -7.33 -12.68
N GLY A 306 19.69 -8.45 -13.36
CA GLY A 306 20.73 -9.16 -14.08
C GLY A 306 21.12 -8.45 -15.38
N LEU A 307 22.34 -7.98 -15.48
CA LEU A 307 22.87 -7.22 -16.62
C LEU A 307 22.96 -8.08 -17.90
N ALA A 308 23.21 -9.38 -17.77
CA ALA A 308 23.30 -10.33 -18.89
C ALA A 308 21.99 -10.45 -19.71
N SER A 309 20.86 -10.01 -19.16
CA SER A 309 19.56 -10.04 -19.85
C SER A 309 19.38 -8.91 -20.88
N ILE A 310 20.22 -7.86 -20.80
CA ILE A 310 20.06 -6.63 -21.58
C ILE A 310 21.11 -6.59 -22.70
N PRO A 311 20.72 -6.82 -23.96
CA PRO A 311 21.65 -6.71 -25.07
C PRO A 311 22.03 -5.25 -25.32
N GLU A 312 23.22 -5.04 -25.87
CA GLU A 312 23.74 -3.73 -26.29
C GLU A 312 22.76 -3.01 -27.23
N GLY A 313 22.61 -1.71 -27.04
CA GLY A 313 21.76 -0.84 -27.84
C GLY A 313 20.26 -0.92 -27.53
N LYS A 314 19.82 -1.73 -26.54
CA LYS A 314 18.41 -1.77 -26.11
C LYS A 314 18.15 -1.06 -24.79
N ASN A 315 16.96 -0.49 -24.70
CA ASN A 315 16.41 0.13 -23.49
C ASN A 315 15.47 -0.83 -22.76
N VAL A 316 15.67 -1.02 -21.46
CA VAL A 316 14.75 -1.72 -20.57
C VAL A 316 14.15 -0.73 -19.60
N ILE A 317 12.83 -0.85 -19.39
CA ILE A 317 12.09 -0.03 -18.43
C ILE A 317 11.65 -0.94 -17.30
N ILE A 318 12.13 -0.66 -16.09
CA ILE A 318 11.70 -1.36 -14.88
C ILE A 318 10.97 -0.40 -13.96
N LYS A 319 10.16 -0.92 -13.04
CA LYS A 319 9.47 -0.12 -12.03
C LYS A 319 10.23 -0.20 -10.71
N TRP A 320 10.65 0.95 -10.16
CA TRP A 320 11.29 1.07 -8.85
C TRP A 320 10.61 2.17 -8.03
N ARG A 321 10.17 1.86 -6.81
CA ARG A 321 9.42 2.80 -5.94
C ARG A 321 8.24 3.48 -6.63
N GLY A 322 7.56 2.78 -7.55
CA GLY A 322 6.45 3.30 -8.34
C GLY A 322 6.86 4.21 -9.52
N LYS A 323 8.15 4.54 -9.68
CA LYS A 323 8.69 5.33 -10.78
C LYS A 323 9.31 4.40 -11.84
N PRO A 324 9.21 4.71 -13.14
CA PRO A 324 9.96 3.99 -14.17
C PRO A 324 11.44 4.33 -14.06
N VAL A 325 12.31 3.33 -14.22
CA VAL A 325 13.76 3.48 -14.34
C VAL A 325 14.15 2.95 -15.71
N PHE A 326 14.90 3.76 -16.44
CA PHE A 326 15.48 3.41 -17.72
C PHE A 326 16.88 2.87 -17.49
N ILE A 327 17.11 1.66 -18.00
CA ILE A 327 18.39 1.01 -18.05
C ILE A 327 18.72 0.81 -19.52
N ARG A 328 19.78 1.46 -20.00
CA ARG A 328 20.29 1.30 -21.36
C ARG A 328 21.68 0.71 -21.31
N HIS A 329 21.90 -0.33 -22.10
CA HIS A 329 23.23 -0.80 -22.43
C HIS A 329 23.71 -0.03 -23.67
N ARG A 330 24.57 0.97 -23.47
CA ARG A 330 25.01 1.89 -24.53
C ARG A 330 26.05 1.23 -25.43
N THR A 331 26.01 1.58 -26.71
CA THR A 331 27.07 1.18 -27.66
C THR A 331 28.27 2.13 -27.56
N GLN A 332 29.45 1.70 -28.04
CA GLN A 332 30.64 2.54 -28.00
C GLN A 332 30.45 3.88 -28.76
N GLY A 333 29.68 3.88 -29.86
CA GLY A 333 29.36 5.09 -30.61
C GLY A 333 28.50 6.08 -29.82
N GLU A 334 27.54 5.58 -29.05
CA GLU A 334 26.68 6.40 -28.17
C GLU A 334 27.48 7.01 -27.02
N ILE A 335 28.47 6.28 -26.48
CA ILE A 335 29.35 6.77 -25.42
C ILE A 335 30.20 7.93 -25.94
N THR A 336 30.80 7.78 -27.13
CA THR A 336 31.56 8.86 -27.76
C THR A 336 30.70 10.07 -28.07
N GLU A 337 29.47 9.86 -28.57
CA GLU A 337 28.53 10.95 -28.82
C GLU A 337 28.18 11.70 -27.53
N ALA A 338 27.95 10.99 -26.42
CA ALA A 338 27.62 11.60 -25.13
C ALA A 338 28.77 12.47 -24.58
N GLN A 339 30.01 12.02 -24.77
CA GLN A 339 31.23 12.65 -24.28
C GLN A 339 31.69 13.84 -25.15
N ASP A 340 31.51 13.75 -26.47
CA ASP A 340 31.94 14.78 -27.43
C ASP A 340 31.04 16.03 -27.40
N ILE A 341 29.81 15.91 -26.87
CA ILE A 341 28.89 17.03 -26.72
C ILE A 341 29.45 18.07 -25.75
N ASP A 342 29.43 19.35 -26.16
CA ASP A 342 29.76 20.49 -25.27
C ASP A 342 28.70 20.67 -24.18
N TRP A 343 28.89 19.95 -23.08
CA TRP A 343 27.97 19.88 -21.95
C TRP A 343 27.89 21.18 -21.16
N LYS A 344 28.85 22.10 -21.30
CA LYS A 344 28.84 23.39 -20.59
C LYS A 344 27.80 24.37 -21.14
N THR A 345 27.42 24.18 -22.40
CA THR A 345 26.40 25.01 -23.07
C THR A 345 24.97 24.56 -22.77
N LEU A 346 24.81 23.38 -22.17
CA LEU A 346 23.51 22.85 -21.78
C LEU A 346 22.85 23.71 -20.69
N ARG A 347 21.53 23.64 -20.63
CA ARG A 347 20.74 24.32 -19.58
C ARG A 347 21.15 23.87 -18.18
N ASP A 348 21.45 22.58 -18.02
CA ASP A 348 21.92 21.95 -16.79
C ASP A 348 23.27 21.28 -17.08
N PRO A 349 24.40 22.00 -16.88
CA PRO A 349 25.73 21.53 -17.23
C PRO A 349 26.15 20.32 -16.39
N GLN A 350 26.20 19.15 -17.02
CA GLN A 350 26.64 17.91 -16.37
C GLN A 350 27.40 17.05 -17.38
N SER A 351 28.59 16.60 -16.99
CA SER A 351 29.40 15.67 -17.78
C SER A 351 28.77 14.26 -17.78
N ASP A 352 29.10 13.43 -18.78
CA ASP A 352 28.60 12.05 -18.82
C ASP A 352 29.21 11.20 -17.68
N GLU A 353 30.49 11.40 -17.39
CA GLU A 353 31.25 10.69 -16.35
C GLU A 353 30.69 10.92 -14.94
N GLU A 354 30.09 12.08 -14.67
CA GLU A 354 29.43 12.35 -13.39
C GLU A 354 28.07 11.63 -13.26
N ARG A 355 27.45 11.26 -14.39
CA ARG A 355 26.11 10.64 -14.42
C ARG A 355 26.18 9.13 -14.37
N VAL A 356 27.25 8.54 -14.86
CA VAL A 356 27.40 7.08 -14.98
C VAL A 356 28.67 6.61 -14.28
N GLN A 357 28.57 5.53 -13.50
CA GLN A 357 29.75 4.89 -12.90
C GLN A 357 30.54 4.06 -13.92
N LYS A 358 29.82 3.36 -14.80
CA LYS A 358 30.34 2.53 -15.90
C LYS A 358 29.77 3.08 -17.22
N PRO A 359 30.58 3.53 -18.19
CA PRO A 359 30.08 4.24 -19.38
C PRO A 359 29.15 3.39 -20.26
N GLU A 360 29.29 2.07 -20.25
CA GLU A 360 28.41 1.15 -20.98
C GLU A 360 26.99 1.08 -20.37
N TRP A 361 26.82 1.38 -19.08
CA TRP A 361 25.54 1.28 -18.38
C TRP A 361 25.00 2.65 -18.00
N LEU A 362 23.93 3.07 -18.69
CA LEU A 362 23.16 4.23 -18.31
C LEU A 362 21.95 3.82 -17.49
N VAL A 363 21.88 4.30 -16.25
CA VAL A 363 20.77 4.07 -15.33
C VAL A 363 20.19 5.42 -14.91
N MET A 364 18.91 5.66 -15.17
CA MET A 364 18.26 6.92 -14.79
C MET A 364 16.75 6.76 -14.57
N LEU A 365 16.16 7.68 -13.83
CA LEU A 365 14.72 7.73 -13.62
C LEU A 365 14.01 8.24 -14.88
N GLY A 366 13.03 7.48 -15.36
CA GLY A 366 12.17 7.83 -16.49
C GLY A 366 11.07 8.84 -16.15
N VAL A 367 11.36 9.79 -15.26
CA VAL A 367 10.42 10.81 -14.80
C VAL A 367 10.88 12.17 -15.30
N CYS A 368 10.14 12.75 -16.24
CA CYS A 368 10.45 14.05 -16.80
C CYS A 368 10.41 15.13 -15.72
N THR A 369 11.48 15.93 -15.63
CA THR A 369 11.65 17.01 -14.64
C THR A 369 10.72 18.21 -14.84
N HIS A 370 9.90 18.21 -15.91
CA HIS A 370 8.86 19.24 -16.10
C HIS A 370 7.67 19.00 -15.17
N LEU A 371 6.93 17.90 -15.38
CA LEU A 371 5.69 17.57 -14.68
C LEU A 371 5.55 16.07 -14.38
N GLY A 372 6.62 15.28 -14.54
CA GLY A 372 6.64 13.87 -14.17
C GLY A 372 6.13 12.87 -15.22
N CYS A 373 5.90 13.30 -16.47
CA CYS A 373 5.57 12.39 -17.57
C CYS A 373 6.72 11.39 -17.86
N VAL A 374 6.39 10.26 -18.50
CA VAL A 374 7.37 9.24 -18.90
C VAL A 374 7.89 9.53 -20.31
N PRO A 375 9.19 9.80 -20.51
CA PRO A 375 9.78 9.95 -21.83
C PRO A 375 9.81 8.62 -22.60
N ILE A 376 9.66 8.69 -23.91
CA ILE A 376 9.75 7.54 -24.83
C ILE A 376 11.21 7.42 -25.28
N GLY A 377 11.79 6.22 -25.19
CA GLY A 377 13.16 5.97 -25.63
C GLY A 377 13.31 5.90 -27.15
N GLU A 378 14.54 6.10 -27.64
CA GLU A 378 14.90 6.07 -29.07
C GLU A 378 14.04 7.03 -29.91
N SER A 379 13.67 8.16 -29.31
CA SER A 379 12.75 9.13 -29.89
C SER A 379 13.24 10.55 -29.65
N GLY A 380 12.91 11.43 -30.59
CA GLY A 380 13.26 12.85 -30.55
C GLY A 380 14.53 13.21 -31.31
N ASP A 381 14.74 14.52 -31.46
CA ASP A 381 15.79 15.13 -32.29
C ASP A 381 17.24 14.75 -31.94
N PHE A 382 17.50 14.18 -30.75
CA PHE A 382 18.87 13.95 -30.22
C PHE A 382 19.15 12.47 -29.87
N GLY A 383 18.44 11.52 -30.49
CA GLY A 383 18.75 10.08 -30.37
C GLY A 383 18.53 9.44 -28.99
N GLY A 384 18.11 10.21 -27.97
CA GLY A 384 17.87 9.74 -26.61
C GLY A 384 16.39 9.50 -26.32
N TRP A 385 15.78 10.45 -25.59
CA TRP A 385 14.39 10.33 -25.13
C TRP A 385 13.55 11.55 -25.47
N PHE A 386 12.27 11.31 -25.76
CA PHE A 386 11.30 12.35 -26.06
C PHE A 386 10.10 12.30 -25.12
N CYS A 387 9.79 13.41 -24.46
CA CYS A 387 8.61 13.55 -23.62
C CYS A 387 7.46 14.22 -24.41
N PRO A 388 6.38 13.47 -24.75
CA PRO A 388 5.31 13.98 -25.61
C PRO A 388 4.41 15.02 -24.94
N CYS A 389 4.47 15.16 -23.62
CA CYS A 389 3.55 16.05 -22.88
C CYS A 389 3.71 17.52 -23.27
N HIS A 390 4.96 18.00 -23.35
CA HIS A 390 5.26 19.40 -23.71
C HIS A 390 6.49 19.51 -24.64
N GLY A 391 6.88 18.39 -25.27
CA GLY A 391 7.97 18.36 -26.25
C GLY A 391 9.36 18.56 -25.66
N SER A 392 9.65 17.95 -24.50
CA SER A 392 11.02 17.97 -23.96
C SER A 392 11.86 16.87 -24.62
N HIS A 393 13.03 17.23 -25.14
CA HIS A 393 13.97 16.30 -25.77
C HIS A 393 15.21 16.12 -24.90
N TYR A 394 15.58 14.87 -24.68
CA TYR A 394 16.76 14.46 -23.92
C TYR A 394 17.75 13.76 -24.84
N ASP A 395 19.05 13.99 -24.61
CA ASP A 395 20.13 13.29 -25.33
C ASP A 395 20.34 11.86 -24.81
N ILE A 396 21.31 11.14 -25.37
CA ILE A 396 21.64 9.76 -25.01
C ILE A 396 22.15 9.58 -23.57
N SER A 397 22.54 10.66 -22.88
CA SER A 397 22.91 10.66 -21.46
C SER A 397 21.73 11.05 -20.54
N GLY A 398 20.56 11.38 -21.13
CA GLY A 398 19.38 11.83 -20.41
C GLY A 398 19.42 13.31 -20.01
N ARG A 399 20.26 14.13 -20.67
CA ARG A 399 20.38 15.57 -20.42
C ARG A 399 19.39 16.35 -21.26
N ILE A 400 18.83 17.42 -20.69
CA ILE A 400 17.81 18.23 -21.36
C ILE A 400 18.44 19.10 -22.44
N ARG A 401 17.94 18.97 -23.68
CA ARG A 401 18.40 19.76 -24.84
C ARG A 401 17.39 20.84 -25.23
N LYS A 402 16.11 20.46 -25.28
CA LYS A 402 15.02 21.29 -25.82
C LYS A 402 13.75 21.06 -25.02
N GLY A 403 12.91 22.09 -24.93
CA GLY A 403 11.61 22.05 -24.26
C GLY A 403 11.60 22.75 -22.89
N PRO A 404 10.48 22.66 -22.16
CA PRO A 404 10.27 23.39 -20.91
C PRO A 404 10.87 22.71 -19.67
N ALA A 405 11.36 21.47 -19.77
CA ALA A 405 11.98 20.79 -18.62
C ALA A 405 13.20 21.58 -18.11
N PRO A 406 13.30 21.87 -16.81
CA PRO A 406 14.38 22.72 -16.28
C PRO A 406 15.71 21.96 -16.07
N LEU A 407 15.65 20.66 -15.76
CA LEU A 407 16.78 19.84 -15.31
C LEU A 407 16.94 18.56 -16.14
N ASN A 408 18.13 17.95 -16.07
CA ASN A 408 18.41 16.62 -16.63
C ASN A 408 17.60 15.51 -15.93
N LEU A 409 17.46 14.34 -16.54
CA LEU A 409 16.85 13.19 -15.87
C LEU A 409 17.69 12.76 -14.66
N GLU A 410 17.02 12.52 -13.54
CA GLU A 410 17.66 12.16 -12.28
C GLU A 410 18.27 10.75 -12.37
N VAL A 411 19.50 10.59 -11.88
CA VAL A 411 20.17 9.29 -11.76
C VAL A 411 19.92 8.76 -10.35
N PRO A 412 19.27 7.58 -10.19
CA PRO A 412 19.08 7.00 -8.86
C PRO A 412 20.42 6.55 -8.27
N GLN A 413 20.46 6.31 -6.97
CA GLN A 413 21.62 5.66 -6.36
C GLN A 413 21.62 4.17 -6.73
N TYR A 414 22.70 3.70 -7.32
CA TYR A 414 22.88 2.31 -7.71
C TYR A 414 24.32 1.86 -7.45
N ASN A 415 24.52 0.55 -7.30
CA ASN A 415 25.84 -0.05 -7.22
C ASN A 415 25.91 -1.35 -8.04
N PHE A 416 27.14 -1.75 -8.34
CA PHE A 416 27.46 -3.04 -8.96
C PHE A 416 28.16 -3.91 -7.90
N PRO A 417 27.42 -4.73 -7.14
CA PRO A 417 28.05 -5.66 -6.19
C PRO A 417 28.82 -6.77 -6.92
N ASP A 418 28.29 -7.24 -8.05
CA ASP A 418 28.89 -8.24 -8.93
C ASP A 418 28.92 -7.70 -10.37
N GLU A 419 29.73 -8.30 -11.25
CA GLU A 419 29.79 -7.89 -12.66
C GLU A 419 28.49 -8.15 -13.43
N ASP A 420 27.67 -9.09 -12.97
CA ASP A 420 26.42 -9.49 -13.62
C ASP A 420 25.16 -8.88 -12.98
N THR A 421 25.29 -8.19 -11.84
CA THR A 421 24.14 -7.73 -11.03
C THR A 421 24.22 -6.22 -10.79
N LEU A 422 23.14 -5.51 -11.10
CA LEU A 422 22.93 -4.10 -10.78
C LEU A 422 21.90 -3.99 -9.66
N VAL A 423 22.22 -3.28 -8.58
CA VAL A 423 21.27 -3.01 -7.50
C VAL A 423 20.97 -1.53 -7.43
N ILE A 424 19.69 -1.19 -7.42
CA ILE A 424 19.18 0.18 -7.38
C ILE A 424 18.50 0.40 -6.03
N GLY A 425 19.00 1.35 -5.23
CA GLY A 425 18.39 1.83 -3.97
C GLY A 425 19.18 1.67 -2.67
#